data_AF-A0AAW8CXF0-F1
#
_entry.id   AF-A0AAW8CXF0-F1
#
_cell.length_a   1.000
_cell.length_b   1.000
_cell.length_c   1.000
_cell.angle_alpha   90.00
_cell.angle_beta   90.00
_cell.angle_gamma   90.00
#
_symmetry.space_group_name_H-M   'P 1'
#
loop_
_entity.id
_entity.type
_entity.pdbx_description
1 polymer ?
#
loop_
_entity_poly.entity_id
_entity_poly.type
_entity_poly.pdbx_seq_one_letter_code
_entity_poly.pdbx_strand_id
1 'polypeptide(L)'
;MSLRIDSEPVQTFSALFELRGSADAGELTLTTPIGNTLAQLHWSPGEALLKNGSDTRRYDSVDALIEAATGAAIPVGALFGWLAGRNENVPGWRPDLGQLANGRLQATRESPSPRADLRIVFERS
;
A
#
# COMPACT_ATOMS: atom_id res chain seq x y z
N MET A 1 7.47 -1.15 -4.57
CA MET A 1 6.97 -1.44 -3.21
C MET A 1 7.24 -2.90 -2.89
N SER A 2 7.63 -3.20 -1.66
CA SER A 2 7.70 -4.57 -1.14
C SER A 2 7.09 -4.66 0.25
N LEU A 3 6.51 -5.81 0.55
CA LEU A 3 5.91 -6.14 1.83
C LEU A 3 6.40 -7.52 2.26
N ARG A 4 6.85 -7.63 3.50
CA ARG A 4 7.13 -8.91 4.16
C ARG A 4 6.16 -9.08 5.31
N ILE A 5 5.51 -10.22 5.40
CA ILE A 5 4.58 -10.57 6.46
C ILE A 5 5.19 -11.76 7.20
N ASP A 6 5.48 -11.58 8.49
CA ASP A 6 6.02 -12.63 9.36
C ASP A 6 4.90 -13.58 9.80
N SER A 7 4.27 -14.23 8.82
CA SER A 7 3.34 -15.35 8.99
C SER A 7 4.08 -16.70 8.94
N GLU A 8 3.35 -17.79 9.12
CA GLU A 8 3.85 -19.16 8.94
C GLU A 8 3.09 -19.86 7.80
N PRO A 9 3.71 -20.04 6.60
CA PRO A 9 5.05 -19.59 6.20
C PRO A 9 5.13 -18.06 6.02
N VAL A 10 6.35 -17.51 6.00
CA VAL A 10 6.58 -16.08 5.74
C VAL A 10 6.10 -15.76 4.33
N GLN A 11 5.33 -14.70 4.19
CA GLN A 11 4.81 -14.24 2.91
C GLN A 11 5.53 -12.96 2.49
N THR A 12 5.87 -12.88 1.20
CA THR A 12 6.49 -11.69 0.62
C THR A 12 5.77 -11.27 -0.63
N PHE A 13 5.49 -9.99 -0.74
CA PHE A 13 4.92 -9.35 -1.90
C PHE A 13 5.88 -8.29 -2.43
N SER A 14 6.02 -8.19 -3.74
CA SER A 14 6.83 -7.14 -4.38
C SER A 14 6.21 -6.76 -5.72
N ALA A 15 6.00 -5.48 -5.90
CA ALA A 15 5.43 -4.91 -7.11
C ALA A 15 6.01 -3.52 -7.39
N LEU A 16 6.20 -3.21 -8.66
CA LEU A 16 6.22 -1.81 -9.10
C LEU A 16 4.87 -1.21 -8.75
N PHE A 17 4.87 0.06 -8.36
CA PHE A 17 3.64 0.73 -7.97
C PHE A 17 3.60 2.13 -8.54
N GLU A 18 2.39 2.59 -8.85
CA GLU A 18 2.09 3.98 -9.17
C GLU A 18 0.95 4.41 -8.25
N LEU A 19 1.20 5.41 -7.41
CA LEU A 19 0.21 5.97 -6.51
C LEU A 19 -0.12 7.39 -6.94
N ARG A 20 -1.41 7.68 -7.18
CA ARG A 20 -1.90 8.96 -7.68
C ARG A 20 -3.09 9.45 -6.85
N GLY A 21 -3.29 10.76 -6.84
CA GLY A 21 -4.41 11.40 -6.14
C GLY A 21 -4.13 11.65 -4.66
N SER A 22 -5.10 11.35 -3.81
CA SER A 22 -5.06 11.59 -2.36
C SER A 22 -5.61 10.41 -1.55
N ALA A 23 -5.57 10.54 -0.23
CA ALA A 23 -6.16 9.58 0.69
C ALA A 23 -7.67 9.36 0.47
N ASP A 24 -8.42 10.41 0.08
CA ASP A 24 -9.88 10.35 -0.09
C ASP A 24 -10.30 9.94 -1.51
N ALA A 25 -9.51 10.31 -2.52
CA ALA A 25 -9.76 9.97 -3.91
C ALA A 25 -8.44 9.72 -4.65
N GLY A 26 -8.19 8.47 -5.00
CA GLY A 26 -6.89 8.08 -5.53
C GLY A 26 -6.90 6.78 -6.29
N GLU A 27 -5.73 6.45 -6.81
CA GLU A 27 -5.50 5.26 -7.61
C GLU A 27 -4.16 4.65 -7.24
N LEU A 28 -4.13 3.33 -7.09
CA LEU A 28 -2.91 2.54 -6.90
C LEU A 28 -2.85 1.46 -7.97
N THR A 29 -1.87 1.55 -8.85
CA THR A 29 -1.56 0.49 -9.81
C THR A 29 -0.41 -0.34 -9.26
N LEU A 30 -0.56 -1.67 -9.29
CA LEU A 30 0.46 -2.63 -8.89
C LEU A 30 0.85 -3.47 -10.10
N THR A 31 2.13 -3.50 -10.41
CA THR A 31 2.68 -4.19 -11.58
C THR A 31 3.79 -5.14 -11.14
N THR A 32 3.75 -6.37 -11.64
CA THR A 32 4.85 -7.34 -11.44
C THR A 32 6.17 -6.79 -11.99
N PRO A 33 7.33 -7.23 -11.46
CA PRO A 33 8.64 -6.84 -12.00
C PRO A 33 8.84 -7.15 -13.48
N ILE A 34 8.10 -8.14 -14.02
CA ILE A 34 8.15 -8.54 -15.43
C ILE A 34 7.16 -7.78 -16.33
N GLY A 35 6.43 -6.80 -15.80
CA GLY A 35 5.61 -5.86 -16.59
C GLY A 35 4.11 -6.14 -16.67
N ASN A 36 3.60 -7.20 -16.04
CA ASN A 36 2.16 -7.48 -16.00
C ASN A 36 1.48 -6.74 -14.85
N THR A 37 0.37 -6.05 -15.13
CA THR A 37 -0.48 -5.44 -14.10
C THR A 37 -1.11 -6.52 -13.23
N LEU A 38 -0.83 -6.49 -11.92
CA LEU A 38 -1.46 -7.36 -10.92
C LEU A 38 -2.85 -6.87 -10.57
N ALA A 39 -2.95 -5.56 -10.31
CA ALA A 39 -4.18 -4.93 -9.86
C ALA A 39 -4.13 -3.43 -10.10
N GLN A 40 -5.28 -2.86 -10.41
CA GLN A 40 -5.51 -1.42 -10.37
C GLN A 40 -6.62 -1.15 -9.37
N LEU A 41 -6.30 -0.36 -8.36
CA LEU A 41 -7.18 0.01 -7.27
C LEU A 41 -7.61 1.44 -7.49
N HIS A 42 -8.90 1.69 -7.41
CA HIS A 42 -9.47 3.04 -7.48
C HIS A 42 -10.38 3.24 -6.28
N TRP A 43 -10.28 4.38 -5.63
CA TRP A 43 -11.20 4.78 -4.57
C TRP A 43 -11.58 6.24 -4.68
N SER A 44 -12.79 6.54 -4.22
CA SER A 44 -13.33 7.88 -4.04
C SER A 44 -14.44 7.84 -2.99
N PRO A 45 -15.01 8.98 -2.54
CA PRO A 45 -16.11 8.96 -1.58
C PRO A 45 -17.29 8.11 -2.08
N GLY A 46 -17.54 7.01 -1.38
CA GLY A 46 -18.57 6.06 -1.77
C GLY A 46 -18.18 5.13 -2.91
N GLU A 47 -16.89 4.90 -3.19
CA GLU A 47 -16.41 3.93 -4.16
C GLU A 47 -15.06 3.32 -3.77
N ALA A 48 -14.94 2.00 -3.90
CA ALA A 48 -13.69 1.26 -3.81
C ALA A 48 -13.73 0.10 -4.81
N LEU A 49 -12.92 0.18 -5.86
CA LEU A 49 -12.91 -0.74 -6.99
C LEU A 49 -11.54 -1.38 -7.16
N LEU A 50 -11.53 -2.71 -7.30
CA LEU A 50 -10.39 -3.50 -7.72
C LEU A 50 -10.60 -3.95 -9.15
N LYS A 51 -9.68 -3.60 -10.04
CA LYS A 51 -9.62 -4.12 -11.40
C LYS A 51 -8.43 -5.06 -11.53
N ASN A 52 -8.68 -6.29 -11.93
CA ASN A 52 -7.68 -7.31 -12.23
C ASN A 52 -7.97 -7.89 -13.62
N GLY A 53 -7.24 -7.42 -14.64
CA GLY A 53 -7.53 -7.76 -16.03
C GLY A 53 -8.93 -7.29 -16.46
N SER A 54 -9.79 -8.23 -16.85
CA SER A 54 -11.19 -7.99 -17.21
C SER A 54 -12.13 -7.88 -16.00
N ASP A 55 -11.70 -8.37 -14.85
CA ASP A 55 -12.56 -8.49 -13.68
C ASP A 55 -12.51 -7.20 -12.87
N THR A 56 -13.69 -6.63 -12.61
CA THR A 56 -13.85 -5.48 -11.72
C THR A 56 -14.72 -5.88 -10.54
N ARG A 57 -14.21 -5.68 -9.33
CA ARG A 57 -14.93 -5.98 -8.08
C ARG A 57 -14.97 -4.76 -7.20
N ARG A 58 -16.12 -4.54 -6.58
CA ARG A 58 -16.33 -3.48 -5.59
C ARG A 58 -16.12 -4.01 -4.18
N TYR A 59 -15.58 -3.16 -3.33
CA TYR A 59 -15.34 -3.42 -1.91
C TYR A 59 -16.02 -2.35 -1.06
N ASP A 60 -16.23 -2.66 0.22
CA ASP A 60 -16.92 -1.78 1.16
C ASP A 60 -16.02 -0.66 1.69
N SER A 61 -14.70 -0.83 1.61
CA SER A 61 -13.71 0.15 2.06
C SER A 61 -12.41 0.06 1.28
N VAL A 62 -11.61 1.13 1.35
CA VAL A 62 -10.27 1.19 0.77
C VAL A 62 -9.33 0.18 1.44
N ASP A 63 -9.48 -0.02 2.76
CA ASP A 63 -8.69 -1.01 3.49
C ASP A 63 -8.96 -2.44 2.97
N ALA A 64 -10.23 -2.80 2.77
CA ALA A 64 -10.60 -4.10 2.21
C ALA A 64 -10.11 -4.27 0.77
N LEU A 65 -10.15 -3.19 -0.02
CA LEU A 65 -9.62 -3.16 -1.38
C LEU A 65 -8.11 -3.43 -1.43
N ILE A 66 -7.34 -2.79 -0.55
CA ILE A 66 -5.88 -2.93 -0.45
C ILE A 66 -5.49 -4.31 0.06
N GLU A 67 -6.21 -4.81 1.06
CA GLU A 67 -5.99 -6.17 1.59
C GLU A 67 -6.26 -7.23 0.51
N ALA A 68 -7.32 -7.07 -0.28
CA ALA A 68 -7.61 -7.97 -1.39
C ALA A 68 -6.52 -7.96 -2.49
N ALA A 69 -5.84 -6.82 -2.70
CA ALA A 69 -4.81 -6.71 -3.72
C ALA A 69 -3.42 -7.16 -3.27
N THR A 70 -3.08 -6.96 -1.98
CA THR A 70 -1.72 -7.19 -1.45
C THR A 70 -1.63 -8.37 -0.48
N GLY A 71 -2.77 -8.92 -0.07
CA GLY A 71 -2.87 -9.98 0.94
C GLY A 71 -2.65 -9.48 2.38
N ALA A 72 -2.57 -8.16 2.59
CA ALA A 72 -2.40 -7.58 3.91
C ALA A 72 -3.03 -6.19 4.00
N ALA A 73 -3.55 -5.87 5.19
CA ALA A 73 -3.93 -4.51 5.51
C ALA A 73 -2.71 -3.58 5.45
N ILE A 74 -2.79 -2.53 4.61
CA ILE A 74 -1.84 -1.41 4.54
C ILE A 74 -2.66 -0.12 4.66
N PRO A 75 -2.32 0.81 5.57
CA PRO A 75 -3.08 2.04 5.78
C PRO A 75 -2.79 3.06 4.68
N VAL A 76 -3.47 2.95 3.54
CA VAL A 76 -3.19 3.80 2.37
C VAL A 76 -3.42 5.28 2.66
N GLY A 77 -4.40 5.62 3.51
CA GLY A 77 -4.64 7.01 3.91
C GLY A 77 -3.42 7.63 4.59
N ALA A 78 -2.80 6.91 5.53
CA ALA A 78 -1.58 7.34 6.19
C ALA A 78 -0.36 7.29 5.27
N LEU A 79 -0.35 6.38 4.31
CA LEU A 79 0.73 6.29 3.32
C LEU A 79 0.92 7.61 2.56
N PHE A 80 -0.15 8.30 2.16
CA PHE A 80 -0.03 9.64 1.56
C PHE A 80 0.64 10.64 2.49
N GLY A 81 0.29 10.63 3.77
CA GLY A 81 0.92 11.51 4.77
C GLY A 81 2.39 11.17 4.98
N TRP A 82 2.72 9.90 5.12
CA TRP A 82 4.10 9.43 5.26
C TRP A 82 4.96 9.79 4.03
N LEU A 83 4.44 9.62 2.82
CA LEU A 83 5.12 10.02 1.58
C LEU A 83 5.31 11.54 1.48
N ALA A 84 4.39 12.31 2.07
CA ALA A 84 4.51 13.76 2.21
C ALA A 84 5.40 14.20 3.39
N GLY A 85 6.00 13.27 4.14
CA GLY A 85 6.86 13.58 5.29
C GLY A 85 6.13 13.88 6.58
N ARG A 86 4.81 13.64 6.64
CA ARG A 86 4.03 13.75 7.87
C ARG A 86 4.06 12.43 8.61
N ASN A 87 4.33 12.48 9.90
CA ASN A 87 4.28 11.31 10.78
C ASN A 87 2.83 11.03 11.21
N GLU A 88 2.00 10.62 10.25
CA GLU A 88 0.61 10.24 10.54
C GLU A 88 0.60 9.05 11.51
N ASN A 89 -0.10 9.22 12.64
CA ASN A 89 -0.20 8.19 13.66
C ASN A 89 -1.27 7.17 13.29
N VAL A 90 -0.85 5.93 13.05
CA VAL A 90 -1.77 4.80 12.83
C VAL A 90 -1.53 3.78 13.92
N PRO A 91 -2.55 3.40 14.71
CA PRO A 91 -2.41 2.38 15.74
C PRO A 91 -1.77 1.09 15.19
N GLY A 92 -0.74 0.62 15.89
CA GLY A 92 -0.03 -0.61 15.53
C GLY A 92 0.95 -0.48 14.35
N TRP A 93 1.07 0.70 13.73
CA TRP A 93 2.07 0.98 12.70
C TRP A 93 3.11 1.97 13.19
N ARG A 94 4.37 1.74 12.80
CA ARG A 94 5.48 2.63 13.04
C ARG A 94 6.18 2.98 11.72
N PRO A 95 5.98 4.18 11.18
CA PRO A 95 6.73 4.64 10.01
C PRO A 95 8.16 5.08 10.42
N ASP A 96 9.10 4.86 9.51
CA ASP A 96 10.45 5.44 9.53
C ASP A 96 10.60 6.33 8.30
N LEU A 97 10.58 7.64 8.56
CA LEU A 97 10.68 8.70 7.55
C LEU A 97 12.14 9.19 7.37
N GLY A 98 13.11 8.61 8.07
CA GLY A 98 14.50 9.09 8.10
C GLY A 98 15.21 9.04 6.74
N GLN A 99 14.71 8.23 5.80
CA GLN A 99 15.25 8.13 4.43
C GLN A 99 14.30 8.70 3.38
N LEU A 100 13.25 9.41 3.79
CA LEU A 100 12.24 9.91 2.86
C LEU A 100 12.83 10.92 1.88
N ALA A 101 13.79 11.74 2.33
CA ALA A 101 14.57 12.65 1.47
C ALA A 101 15.33 11.92 0.35
N ASN A 102 15.68 10.64 0.56
CA ASN A 102 16.36 9.78 -0.39
C ASN A 102 15.38 8.90 -1.20
N GLY A 103 14.09 9.26 -1.25
CA GLY A 103 13.07 8.51 -1.97
C GLY A 103 12.73 7.15 -1.35
N ARG A 104 12.93 6.99 -0.03
CA ARG A 104 12.70 5.72 0.68
C ARG A 104 11.81 5.89 1.89
N LEU A 105 10.80 5.06 2.00
CA LEU A 105 9.90 4.97 3.16
C LEU A 105 9.89 3.53 3.68
N GLN A 106 9.99 3.37 4.98
CA GLN A 106 9.76 2.10 5.65
C GLN A 106 8.64 2.27 6.67
N ALA A 107 7.79 1.27 6.83
CA ALA A 107 6.80 1.24 7.89
C ALA A 107 6.61 -0.19 8.40
N THR A 108 6.63 -0.36 9.71
CA THR A 108 6.45 -1.66 10.35
C THR A 108 5.08 -1.71 11.02
N ARG A 109 4.28 -2.74 10.70
CA ARG A 109 3.10 -3.12 11.49
C ARG A 109 3.55 -3.98 12.66
N GLU A 110 3.52 -3.42 13.86
CA GLU A 110 3.80 -4.11 15.13
C GLU A 110 2.55 -4.81 15.69
N SER A 111 1.36 -4.28 15.41
CA SER A 111 0.08 -4.91 15.77
C SER A 111 -1.06 -4.53 14.81
N PRO A 112 -2.11 -5.37 14.68
CA PRO A 112 -2.16 -6.76 15.17
C PRO A 112 -1.17 -7.67 14.42
N SER A 113 -0.90 -8.85 15.00
CA SER A 113 -0.14 -9.89 14.32
C SER A 113 -0.90 -10.42 13.08
N PRO A 114 -0.22 -10.94 12.06
CA PRO A 114 1.23 -11.08 11.94
C PRO A 114 1.93 -9.72 11.73
N ARG A 115 3.17 -9.61 12.22
CA ARG A 115 4.01 -8.43 11.97
C ARG A 115 4.23 -8.28 10.47
N ALA A 116 4.30 -7.04 9.98
CA ALA A 116 4.61 -6.78 8.59
C ALA A 116 5.61 -5.63 8.45
N ASP A 117 6.50 -5.73 7.45
CA ASP A 117 7.44 -4.68 7.08
C ASP A 117 7.15 -4.23 5.64
N LEU A 118 6.67 -2.99 5.52
CA LEU A 118 6.41 -2.30 4.27
C LEU A 118 7.63 -1.47 3.89
N ARG A 119 8.10 -1.61 2.65
CA ARG A 119 9.17 -0.79 2.07
C ARG A 119 8.75 -0.21 0.74
N ILE A 120 8.99 1.08 0.59
CA ILE A 120 8.64 1.83 -0.61
C ILE A 120 9.88 2.60 -1.07
N VAL A 121 10.17 2.46 -2.36
CA VAL A 121 11.19 3.23 -3.06
C VAL A 121 10.46 3.98 -4.17
N PHE A 122 10.66 5.29 -4.24
CA PHE A 122 9.96 6.18 -5.14
C PHE A 122 10.87 7.30 -5.62
N GLU A 123 10.56 7.84 -6.79
CA GLU A 123 11.26 9.02 -7.32
C GLU A 123 10.63 10.28 -6.72
N ARG A 124 11.47 11.25 -6.35
CA ARG A 124 11.02 12.58 -5.97
C ARG A 124 11.02 13.45 -7.22
N SER A 125 9.83 13.88 -7.64
CA SER A 125 9.65 14.90 -8.68
C SER A 125 10.01 16.30 -8.17
#